data_AF-A0A2V6KLP2-F1
#
_entry.id   AF-A0A2V6KLP2-F1
#
_cell.length_a   1.000
_cell.length_b   1.000
_cell.length_c   1.000
_cell.angle_alpha   90.00
_cell.angle_beta   90.00
_cell.angle_gamma   90.00
#
_symmetry.space_group_name_H-M   'P 1'
#
loop_
_entity.id
_entity.type
_entity.pdbx_description
1 polymer ?
#
loop_
_entity_poly.entity_id
_entity_poly.type
_entity_poly.pdbx_seq_one_letter_code
_entity_poly.pdbx_strand_id
1 'polypeptide(L)'
;MGRIRLRTWRRLVLLLLAGIFVAIVYRWISLERLQHFAPAEIKATPTPEPTPTRPPVIGGKLETAKLFNGVTVHSTVETLPGADASTERVDPESYVLDLKLQARLPSPNKTIEELAKISPRLPALLPGLAAMLSPDPVSPLFAELYNTKVKMLRENLVRLDLLLSRHNFYDCQTVLHLQHPQSHRKALLLQADMDVDSDGSDGDRMPVGTGAPINFKPFTSYKWPKKTPGPNPYLAATEERLRRAELEAALKTITPERKRELRNAIPQLRAEVGTLKKFSFLIGTTDPYIVIPGAFTRGHDAPKTGDYAVVVFGDAIYPAIVGDIGPNDKAGEASLRIAKEINAQSTPYNRPVSDLKVTYLVFAGTADTPFGPPDFEKLQARCQKLVDEIGGATVPLHHWVNIIPPPPTPTPTPTSTPTPSSSFSPSQTSTPSPSPGTSTTPSPTPSATFAFPIQTPSVSATPGSSP
;
A
#
# COMPACT_ATOMS: atom_id res chain seq x y z
N MET A 1 3.26 -35.90 48.74
CA MET A 1 1.90 -36.38 48.38
C MET A 1 0.87 -35.78 49.34
N GLY A 2 0.16 -34.73 48.96
CA GLY A 2 -0.95 -34.16 49.74
C GLY A 2 -2.29 -34.55 49.10
N ARG A 3 -2.99 -35.53 49.68
CA ARG A 3 -4.34 -35.92 49.22
C ARG A 3 -5.33 -34.81 49.56
N ILE A 4 -5.61 -33.92 48.60
CA ILE A 4 -6.72 -32.96 48.70
C ILE A 4 -8.02 -33.78 48.74
N ARG A 5 -8.69 -33.78 49.89
CA ARG A 5 -9.89 -34.59 50.14
C ARG A 5 -10.99 -34.20 49.15
N LEU A 6 -11.62 -35.19 48.50
CA LEU A 6 -12.75 -35.04 47.56
C LEU A 6 -13.87 -34.07 48.04
N ARG A 7 -13.97 -33.88 49.37
CA ARG A 7 -14.93 -33.01 50.05
C ARG A 7 -14.70 -31.51 49.79
N THR A 8 -13.45 -31.05 49.59
CA THR A 8 -13.14 -29.64 49.29
C THR A 8 -13.48 -29.28 47.84
N TRP A 9 -13.32 -30.22 46.90
CA TRP A 9 -13.68 -29.99 45.50
C TRP A 9 -15.19 -29.90 45.30
N ARG A 10 -15.97 -30.75 45.98
CA ARG A 10 -17.45 -30.64 46.00
C ARG A 10 -17.94 -29.32 46.57
N ARG A 11 -17.28 -28.77 47.60
CA ARG A 11 -17.63 -27.46 48.17
C ARG A 11 -17.31 -26.31 47.21
N LEU A 12 -16.20 -26.39 46.49
CA LEU A 12 -15.83 -25.39 45.49
C LEU A 12 -16.82 -25.36 44.30
N VAL A 13 -17.22 -26.55 43.82
CA VAL A 13 -18.20 -26.68 42.73
C VAL A 13 -19.58 -26.17 43.16
N LEU A 14 -20.01 -26.46 44.40
CA LEU A 14 -21.27 -25.93 44.93
C LEU A 14 -21.25 -24.40 45.09
N LEU A 15 -20.12 -23.82 45.50
CA LEU A 15 -19.97 -22.35 45.58
C LEU A 15 -20.00 -21.69 44.20
N LEU A 16 -19.38 -22.31 43.19
CA LEU A 16 -19.43 -21.81 41.81
C LEU A 16 -20.85 -21.90 41.23
N LEU A 17 -21.55 -23.01 41.45
CA LEU A 17 -22.95 -23.15 41.02
C LEU A 17 -23.88 -22.16 41.73
N ALA A 18 -23.68 -21.91 43.03
CA ALA A 18 -24.43 -20.90 43.77
C ALA A 18 -24.14 -19.48 43.22
N GLY A 19 -22.89 -19.17 42.88
CA GLY A 19 -22.53 -17.89 42.27
C GLY A 19 -23.17 -17.68 40.91
N ILE A 20 -23.21 -18.71 40.06
CA ILE A 20 -23.88 -18.66 38.75
C ILE A 20 -25.39 -18.49 38.92
N PHE A 21 -26.00 -19.20 39.88
CA PHE A 21 -27.44 -19.08 40.15
C PHE A 21 -27.81 -17.67 40.63
N VAL A 22 -27.01 -17.07 41.52
CA VAL A 22 -27.20 -15.68 41.98
C VAL A 22 -27.07 -14.70 40.80
N ALA A 23 -26.12 -14.90 39.90
CA ALA A 23 -25.96 -14.03 38.73
C ALA A 23 -27.15 -14.11 37.76
N ILE A 24 -27.73 -15.31 37.57
CA ILE A 24 -28.92 -15.51 36.73
C ILE A 24 -30.15 -14.83 37.37
N VAL A 25 -30.36 -15.03 38.68
CA VAL A 25 -31.47 -14.39 39.42
C VAL A 25 -31.32 -12.87 39.40
N TYR A 26 -30.11 -12.33 39.58
CA TYR A 26 -29.86 -10.89 39.54
C TYR A 26 -30.12 -10.30 38.14
N ARG A 27 -29.74 -11.03 37.07
CA ARG A 27 -30.03 -10.64 35.69
C ARG A 27 -31.53 -10.69 35.38
N TRP A 28 -32.26 -11.67 35.93
CA TRP A 28 -33.71 -11.79 35.77
C TRP A 28 -34.47 -10.68 36.50
N ILE A 29 -34.10 -10.39 37.76
CA ILE A 29 -34.66 -9.25 38.53
C ILE A 29 -34.37 -7.91 37.83
N SER A 30 -33.17 -7.75 37.25
CA SER A 30 -32.82 -6.54 36.49
C SER A 30 -33.64 -6.39 35.20
N LEU A 31 -34.06 -7.50 34.57
CA LEU A 31 -34.90 -7.48 33.37
C LEU A 31 -36.37 -7.23 33.72
N GLU A 32 -36.89 -7.80 34.81
CA GLU A 32 -38.26 -7.51 35.29
C GLU A 32 -38.43 -6.07 35.76
N ARG A 33 -37.38 -5.46 36.34
CA ARG A 33 -37.40 -4.04 36.76
C ARG A 33 -37.42 -3.05 35.60
N LEU A 34 -37.04 -3.49 34.39
CA LEU A 34 -37.14 -2.71 33.15
C LEU A 34 -38.52 -2.90 32.46
N GLN A 35 -39.27 -3.94 32.79
CA GLN A 35 -40.58 -4.23 32.18
C GLN A 35 -41.77 -3.68 32.99
N HIS A 36 -41.58 -3.21 34.22
CA HIS A 36 -42.64 -2.66 35.08
C HIS A 36 -42.61 -1.13 35.23
N PHE A 37 -42.44 -0.40 34.13
CA PHE A 37 -42.97 0.96 34.09
C PHE A 37 -44.49 0.87 33.84
N ALA A 38 -45.25 0.96 34.93
CA ALA A 38 -46.69 1.09 34.88
C ALA A 38 -47.09 2.37 34.11
N PRO A 39 -48.20 2.35 33.35
CA PRO A 39 -48.71 3.54 32.68
C PRO A 39 -49.12 4.59 33.72
N ALA A 40 -48.61 5.82 33.57
CA ALA A 40 -49.02 6.93 34.42
C ALA A 40 -50.50 7.25 34.22
N GLU A 41 -51.22 7.30 35.33
CA GLU A 41 -52.65 7.55 35.46
C GLU A 41 -53.02 8.97 34.98
N ILE A 42 -54.01 9.05 34.08
CA ILE A 42 -54.52 10.31 33.52
C ILE A 42 -55.45 10.97 34.55
N LYS A 43 -55.04 12.11 35.09
CA LYS A 43 -55.90 12.99 35.89
C LYS A 43 -56.51 14.05 34.96
N ALA A 44 -57.84 13.98 34.78
CA ALA A 44 -58.60 14.93 33.96
C ALA A 44 -58.49 16.36 34.51
N THR A 45 -58.08 17.30 33.64
CA THR A 45 -58.12 18.76 33.86
C THR A 45 -58.86 19.36 32.66
N PRO A 46 -59.76 20.34 32.84
CA PRO A 46 -60.68 20.77 31.79
C PRO A 46 -59.96 21.42 30.60
N THR A 47 -60.52 21.16 29.42
CA THR A 47 -60.11 21.62 28.09
C THR A 47 -59.91 23.14 28.02
N PRO A 48 -58.71 23.63 27.65
CA PRO A 48 -58.56 24.89 26.97
C PRO A 48 -58.64 24.69 25.44
N GLU A 49 -59.25 25.66 24.76
CA GLU A 49 -59.41 25.73 23.29
C GLU A 49 -58.13 25.45 22.49
N PRO A 50 -58.25 24.95 21.25
CA PRO A 50 -57.11 24.48 20.47
C PRO A 50 -56.28 25.68 19.99
N THR A 51 -55.15 25.93 20.64
CA THR A 51 -54.08 26.71 20.00
C THR A 51 -53.29 25.76 19.10
N PRO A 52 -53.24 25.97 17.78
CA PRO A 52 -52.49 25.11 16.87
C PRO A 52 -51.00 25.23 17.19
N THR A 53 -50.49 24.27 17.96
CA THR A 53 -49.09 24.25 18.33
C THR A 53 -48.35 23.58 17.18
N ARG A 54 -47.76 24.40 16.30
CA ARG A 54 -46.81 23.96 15.28
C ARG A 54 -45.76 23.07 15.98
N PRO A 55 -45.45 21.87 15.47
CA PRO A 55 -44.37 21.07 16.04
C PRO A 55 -43.08 21.90 16.01
N PRO A 56 -42.24 21.83 17.06
CA PRO A 56 -41.02 22.61 17.10
C PRO A 56 -40.14 22.20 15.92
N VAL A 57 -39.70 23.20 15.15
CA VAL A 57 -38.64 23.00 14.16
C VAL A 57 -37.45 22.45 14.94
N ILE A 58 -36.98 21.26 14.58
CA ILE A 58 -35.73 20.70 15.12
C ILE A 58 -34.59 21.53 14.51
N GLY A 59 -34.41 22.74 15.03
CA GLY A 59 -33.32 23.65 14.71
C GLY A 59 -32.06 23.21 15.46
N GLY A 60 -31.56 22.03 15.15
CA GLY A 60 -30.27 21.56 15.63
C GLY A 60 -29.18 21.99 14.65
N LYS A 61 -28.29 22.89 15.10
CA LYS A 61 -27.08 23.28 14.37
C LYS A 61 -26.24 22.01 14.17
N LEU A 62 -26.29 21.43 12.98
CA LEU A 62 -25.65 20.15 12.67
C LEU A 62 -24.14 20.35 12.61
N GLU A 63 -23.45 19.48 13.35
CA GLU A 63 -22.02 19.53 13.61
C GLU A 63 -21.21 19.52 12.31
N THR A 64 -20.13 20.30 12.31
CA THR A 64 -19.10 20.21 11.29
C THR A 64 -18.30 18.92 11.50
N ALA A 65 -18.80 17.81 10.99
CA ALA A 65 -18.05 16.56 11.00
C ALA A 65 -16.99 16.61 9.88
N LYS A 66 -15.72 16.42 10.24
CA LYS A 66 -14.69 16.06 9.27
C LYS A 66 -14.85 14.57 8.97
N LEU A 67 -15.22 14.24 7.75
CA LEU A 67 -15.18 12.86 7.28
C LEU A 67 -13.72 12.37 7.23
N PHE A 68 -13.53 11.05 7.32
CA PHE A 68 -12.22 10.41 7.27
C PHE A 68 -11.42 10.73 5.99
N ASN A 69 -12.10 11.17 4.93
CA ASN A 69 -11.52 11.60 3.65
C ASN A 69 -11.09 13.10 3.66
N GLY A 70 -11.22 13.81 4.76
CA GLY A 70 -10.81 15.22 4.90
C GLY A 70 -11.83 16.22 4.34
N VAL A 71 -13.04 15.77 3.99
CA VAL A 71 -14.15 16.65 3.60
C VAL A 71 -14.83 17.20 4.86
N THR A 72 -15.01 18.51 4.87
CA THR A 72 -15.81 19.21 5.87
C THR A 72 -17.27 19.17 5.45
N VAL A 73 -18.12 18.47 6.20
CA VAL A 73 -19.55 18.38 5.90
C VAL A 73 -20.31 19.37 6.77
N HIS A 74 -21.01 20.29 6.11
CA HIS A 74 -22.07 21.06 6.73
C HIS A 74 -23.38 20.42 6.29
N SER A 75 -24.12 19.87 7.23
CA SER A 75 -25.47 19.36 6.99
C SER A 75 -26.45 20.26 7.73
N THR A 76 -27.63 20.46 7.18
CA THR A 76 -28.77 21.08 7.85
C THR A 76 -30.00 20.29 7.44
N VAL A 77 -30.95 20.11 8.35
CA VAL A 77 -32.27 19.56 8.01
C VAL A 77 -33.26 20.69 8.11
N GLU A 78 -33.84 21.06 6.97
CA GLU A 78 -34.84 22.10 6.88
C GLU A 78 -36.20 21.47 6.60
N THR A 79 -37.19 21.79 7.43
CA THR A 79 -38.56 21.27 7.28
C THR A 79 -39.50 22.43 6.98
N LEU A 80 -40.06 22.45 5.78
CA LEU A 80 -41.09 23.40 5.37
C LEU A 80 -42.49 22.77 5.55
N PRO A 81 -43.53 23.56 5.90
CA PRO A 81 -44.89 23.05 5.92
C PRO A 81 -45.35 22.61 4.53
N GLY A 82 -45.77 21.35 4.39
CA GLY A 82 -46.34 20.78 3.17
C GLY A 82 -47.84 20.51 3.26
N ALA A 83 -48.40 19.92 2.20
CA ALA A 83 -49.77 19.41 2.12
C ALA A 83 -49.92 18.07 2.88
N ASP A 84 -51.02 17.35 2.62
CA ASP A 84 -51.19 16.00 3.17
C ASP A 84 -50.13 15.04 2.60
N ALA A 85 -49.79 14.01 3.39
CA ALA A 85 -48.73 13.07 3.04
C ALA A 85 -48.98 12.29 1.74
N SER A 86 -50.23 12.16 1.28
CA SER A 86 -50.52 11.47 0.02
C SER A 86 -50.13 12.33 -1.18
N THR A 87 -50.26 13.65 -1.05
CA THR A 87 -49.80 14.64 -2.02
C THR A 87 -48.28 14.77 -2.02
N GLU A 88 -47.66 14.95 -0.84
CA GLU A 88 -46.20 15.12 -0.73
C GLU A 88 -45.40 13.88 -1.17
N ARG A 89 -45.95 12.67 -1.01
CA ARG A 89 -45.25 11.44 -1.38
C ARG A 89 -45.00 11.30 -2.89
N VAL A 90 -45.83 11.92 -3.73
CA VAL A 90 -45.71 11.85 -5.19
C VAL A 90 -44.94 13.02 -5.79
N ASP A 91 -44.67 14.06 -4.99
CA ASP A 91 -43.85 15.20 -5.39
C ASP A 91 -42.37 14.90 -5.09
N PRO A 92 -41.49 14.83 -6.11
CA PRO A 92 -40.07 14.58 -5.90
C PRO A 92 -39.36 15.69 -5.11
N GLU A 93 -39.93 16.90 -5.06
CA GLU A 93 -39.33 18.05 -4.34
C GLU A 93 -39.65 18.04 -2.84
N SER A 94 -40.59 17.20 -2.39
CA SER A 94 -40.98 17.08 -0.99
C SER A 94 -39.94 16.41 -0.08
N TYR A 95 -38.93 15.74 -0.67
CA TYR A 95 -37.85 15.08 0.07
C TYR A 95 -36.52 15.11 -0.70
N VAL A 96 -35.85 16.27 -0.69
CA VAL A 96 -34.63 16.55 -1.46
C VAL A 96 -33.39 16.59 -0.57
N LEU A 97 -32.27 16.08 -1.10
CA LEU A 97 -30.94 16.23 -0.53
C LEU A 97 -30.02 16.92 -1.54
N ASP A 98 -29.60 18.14 -1.23
CA ASP A 98 -28.63 18.88 -2.04
C ASP A 98 -27.19 18.64 -1.57
N LEU A 99 -26.34 18.17 -2.49
CA LEU A 99 -24.92 17.97 -2.24
C LEU A 99 -24.09 18.96 -3.07
N LYS A 100 -23.30 19.81 -2.40
CA LYS A 100 -22.38 20.75 -3.04
C LYS A 100 -20.97 20.63 -2.48
N LEU A 101 -20.06 20.04 -3.26
CA LEU A 101 -18.64 20.00 -2.95
C LEU A 101 -17.92 21.20 -3.59
N GLN A 102 -17.20 21.97 -2.78
CA GLN A 102 -16.36 23.07 -3.25
C GLN A 102 -14.88 22.70 -3.11
N ALA A 103 -14.25 22.32 -4.22
CA ALA A 103 -12.82 22.05 -4.31
C ALA A 103 -12.12 23.13 -5.15
N ARG A 104 -11.05 23.74 -4.61
CA ARG A 104 -10.25 24.72 -5.36
C ARG A 104 -9.20 23.99 -6.18
N LEU A 105 -9.10 24.31 -7.46
CA LEU A 105 -8.02 23.79 -8.30
C LEU A 105 -6.71 24.50 -7.96
N PRO A 106 -5.60 23.76 -7.79
CA PRO A 106 -4.30 24.38 -7.55
C PRO A 106 -3.72 24.96 -8.85
N SER A 107 -2.83 25.91 -8.68
CA SER A 107 -2.02 26.46 -9.77
C SER A 107 -0.62 25.84 -9.72
N PRO A 108 -0.02 25.47 -10.87
CA PRO A 108 1.29 24.85 -10.91
C PRO A 108 2.41 25.86 -10.66
N ASN A 109 3.46 25.43 -9.95
CA ASN A 109 4.73 26.16 -9.89
C ASN A 109 5.41 26.14 -11.26
N LYS A 110 5.98 27.27 -11.68
CA LYS A 110 6.59 27.49 -13.00
C LYS A 110 8.04 27.95 -12.93
N THR A 111 8.44 28.66 -11.88
CA THR A 111 9.80 29.20 -11.76
C THR A 111 10.65 28.41 -10.77
N ILE A 112 11.97 28.56 -10.85
CA ILE A 112 12.88 27.89 -9.93
C ILE A 112 12.66 28.32 -8.47
N GLU A 113 12.28 29.58 -8.23
CA GLU A 113 11.96 30.11 -6.91
C GLU A 113 10.67 29.48 -6.36
N GLU A 114 9.68 29.25 -7.21
CA GLU A 114 8.44 28.57 -6.82
C GLU A 114 8.68 27.10 -6.50
N LEU A 115 9.47 26.39 -7.31
CA LEU A 115 9.91 25.02 -7.02
C LEU A 115 10.68 24.96 -5.68
N ALA A 116 11.52 25.95 -5.40
CA ALA A 116 12.32 26.05 -4.18
C ALA A 116 11.47 26.32 -2.92
N LYS A 117 10.26 26.87 -3.02
CA LYS A 117 9.37 26.99 -1.85
C LYS A 117 8.99 25.63 -1.27
N ILE A 118 8.92 24.62 -2.12
CA ILE A 118 8.55 23.25 -1.76
C ILE A 118 9.79 22.39 -1.51
N SER A 119 10.80 22.49 -2.38
CA SER A 119 12.06 21.77 -2.26
C SER A 119 13.23 22.78 -2.21
N PRO A 120 13.54 23.40 -1.06
CA PRO A 120 14.51 24.50 -0.96
C PRO A 120 15.92 24.18 -1.46
N ARG A 121 16.32 22.91 -1.38
CA ARG A 121 17.64 22.44 -1.80
C ARG A 121 17.73 22.16 -3.31
N LEU A 122 16.60 22.08 -4.01
CA LEU A 122 16.55 21.69 -5.43
C LEU A 122 17.46 22.56 -6.33
N PRO A 123 17.45 23.91 -6.24
CA PRO A 123 18.31 24.73 -7.11
C PRO A 123 19.80 24.55 -6.81
N ALA A 124 20.14 24.23 -5.56
CA ALA A 124 21.52 23.95 -5.19
C ALA A 124 21.97 22.57 -5.69
N LEU A 125 21.11 21.55 -5.54
CA LEU A 125 21.41 20.18 -5.94
C LEU A 125 21.52 20.00 -7.46
N LEU A 126 20.68 20.70 -8.23
CA LEU A 126 20.61 20.65 -9.69
C LEU A 126 20.69 22.08 -10.27
N PRO A 127 21.88 22.70 -10.30
CA PRO A 127 22.05 24.10 -10.68
C PRO A 127 21.65 24.41 -12.12
N GLY A 128 21.73 23.44 -13.03
CA GLY A 128 21.30 23.61 -14.42
C GLY A 128 19.79 23.61 -14.63
N LEU A 129 18.99 23.26 -13.61
CA LEU A 129 17.53 23.17 -13.73
C LEU A 129 16.88 24.50 -14.10
N ALA A 130 17.39 25.61 -13.55
CA ALA A 130 16.86 26.95 -13.83
C ALA A 130 16.95 27.31 -15.32
N ALA A 131 18.02 26.90 -15.99
CA ALA A 131 18.24 27.16 -17.42
C ALA A 131 17.32 26.33 -18.32
N MET A 132 16.71 25.25 -17.82
CA MET A 132 15.80 24.40 -18.58
C MET A 132 14.34 24.91 -18.58
N LEU A 133 14.01 25.88 -17.73
CA LEU A 133 12.66 26.41 -17.60
C LEU A 133 12.39 27.43 -18.71
N SER A 134 11.45 27.10 -19.60
CA SER A 134 10.93 28.04 -20.59
C SER A 134 9.96 29.04 -19.93
N PRO A 135 9.54 30.11 -20.63
CA PRO A 135 8.52 31.04 -20.12
C PRO A 135 7.17 30.39 -19.81
N ASP A 136 6.81 29.31 -20.51
CA ASP A 136 5.63 28.49 -20.23
C ASP A 136 6.04 27.01 -20.12
N PRO A 137 6.58 26.59 -18.96
CA PRO A 137 7.11 25.25 -18.79
C PRO A 137 6.02 24.24 -18.39
N VAL A 138 4.79 24.70 -18.13
CA VAL A 138 3.72 23.86 -17.58
C VAL A 138 3.28 22.82 -18.59
N SER A 139 3.36 21.55 -18.20
CA SER A 139 2.89 20.46 -19.03
C SER A 139 1.35 20.42 -19.05
N PRO A 140 0.71 20.19 -20.22
CA PRO A 140 -0.73 19.91 -20.30
C PRO A 140 -1.18 18.72 -19.43
N LEU A 141 -0.25 17.83 -19.09
CA LEU A 141 -0.48 16.68 -18.21
C LEU A 141 -0.94 17.10 -16.81
N PHE A 142 -0.56 18.28 -16.31
CA PHE A 142 -1.05 18.81 -15.04
C PHE A 142 -2.57 19.07 -15.09
N ALA A 143 -3.04 19.71 -16.17
CA ALA A 143 -4.45 19.96 -16.37
C ALA A 143 -5.21 18.64 -16.58
N GLU A 144 -4.65 17.68 -17.33
CA GLU A 144 -5.27 16.37 -17.53
C GLU A 144 -5.47 15.60 -16.21
N LEU A 145 -4.45 15.60 -15.35
CA LEU A 145 -4.50 14.99 -14.01
C LEU A 145 -5.64 15.59 -13.17
N TYR A 146 -5.69 16.92 -13.03
CA TYR A 146 -6.74 17.57 -12.24
C TYR A 146 -8.13 17.46 -12.86
N ASN A 147 -8.25 17.44 -14.19
CA ASN A 147 -9.52 17.18 -14.86
C ASN A 147 -10.05 15.76 -14.56
N THR A 148 -9.16 14.77 -14.49
CA THR A 148 -9.52 13.40 -14.09
C THR A 148 -9.96 13.36 -12.63
N LYS A 149 -9.24 14.03 -11.71
CA LYS A 149 -9.65 14.14 -10.31
C LYS A 149 -11.01 14.82 -10.15
N VAL A 150 -11.27 15.91 -10.88
CA VAL A 150 -12.59 16.58 -10.87
C VAL A 150 -13.69 15.68 -11.41
N LYS A 151 -13.42 14.92 -12.48
CA LYS A 151 -14.37 13.93 -13.00
C LYS A 151 -14.72 12.89 -11.94
N MET A 152 -13.73 12.37 -11.22
CA MET A 152 -13.97 11.41 -10.14
C MET A 152 -14.74 12.00 -8.96
N LEU A 153 -14.52 13.27 -8.61
CA LEU A 153 -15.35 13.96 -7.61
C LEU A 153 -16.81 14.05 -8.04
N ARG A 154 -17.08 14.33 -9.33
CA ARG A 154 -18.44 14.40 -9.88
C ARG A 154 -19.12 13.04 -9.89
N GLU A 155 -18.41 12.01 -10.35
CA GLU A 155 -18.95 10.65 -10.46
C GLU A 155 -19.25 10.02 -9.10
N ASN A 156 -18.49 10.39 -8.06
CA ASN A 156 -18.62 9.82 -6.72
C ASN A 156 -19.27 10.77 -5.69
N LEU A 157 -19.85 11.92 -6.09
CA LEU A 157 -20.38 12.91 -5.14
C LEU A 157 -21.47 12.33 -4.22
N VAL A 158 -22.29 11.42 -4.76
CA VAL A 158 -23.35 10.71 -4.00
C VAL A 158 -22.83 9.47 -3.25
N ARG A 159 -21.56 9.12 -3.44
CA ARG A 159 -20.83 8.01 -2.81
C ARG A 159 -19.67 8.56 -2.01
N LEU A 160 -19.98 9.21 -0.89
CA LEU A 160 -18.99 9.87 -0.02
C LEU A 160 -17.88 8.91 0.46
N ASP A 161 -18.16 7.60 0.49
CA ASP A 161 -17.21 6.52 0.78
C ASP A 161 -16.13 6.33 -0.31
N LEU A 162 -16.47 6.65 -1.57
CA LEU A 162 -15.59 6.54 -2.75
C LEU A 162 -15.04 7.89 -3.21
N LEU A 163 -15.45 8.98 -2.56
CA LEU A 163 -15.02 10.32 -2.90
C LEU A 163 -13.53 10.49 -2.60
N LEU A 164 -12.77 11.08 -3.54
CA LEU A 164 -11.35 11.35 -3.33
C LEU A 164 -11.12 12.13 -2.04
N SER A 165 -10.13 11.68 -1.27
CA SER A 165 -9.70 12.41 -0.10
C SER A 165 -9.07 13.74 -0.49
N ARG A 166 -9.12 14.72 0.42
CA ARG A 166 -8.43 16.00 0.23
C ARG A 166 -6.94 15.80 -0.09
N HIS A 167 -6.32 14.83 0.59
CA HIS A 167 -4.91 14.51 0.38
C HIS A 167 -4.66 14.02 -1.05
N ASN A 168 -5.40 12.98 -1.49
CA ASN A 168 -5.25 12.44 -2.84
C ASN A 168 -5.68 13.46 -3.90
N PHE A 169 -6.59 14.38 -3.61
CA PHE A 169 -6.93 15.45 -4.56
C PHE A 169 -5.77 16.43 -4.79
N TYR A 170 -4.96 16.69 -3.76
CA TYR A 170 -3.85 17.67 -3.77
C TYR A 170 -2.46 17.01 -3.73
N ASP A 171 -2.31 15.80 -4.26
CA ASP A 171 -1.07 15.00 -4.26
C ASP A 171 0.00 15.48 -5.25
N CYS A 172 -0.30 16.49 -6.09
CA CYS A 172 0.59 17.01 -7.12
C CYS A 172 0.64 18.54 -7.11
N GLN A 173 1.84 19.09 -6.94
CA GLN A 173 2.10 20.52 -6.94
C GLN A 173 2.31 21.08 -8.36
N THR A 174 3.10 20.41 -9.19
CA THR A 174 3.36 20.85 -10.57
C THR A 174 3.84 19.71 -11.47
N VAL A 175 3.62 19.86 -12.78
CA VAL A 175 4.19 19.03 -13.84
C VAL A 175 4.78 19.96 -14.89
N LEU A 176 6.08 19.85 -15.17
CA LEU A 176 6.80 20.73 -16.09
C LEU A 176 7.48 19.95 -17.22
N HIS A 177 7.39 20.46 -18.44
CA HIS A 177 8.24 20.05 -19.56
C HIS A 177 9.50 20.92 -19.57
N LEU A 178 10.64 20.27 -19.45
CA LEU A 178 11.94 20.91 -19.39
C LEU A 178 12.75 20.53 -20.62
N GLN A 179 13.54 21.47 -21.12
CA GLN A 179 14.51 21.19 -22.17
C GLN A 179 15.78 22.00 -21.90
N HIS A 180 16.91 21.31 -21.80
CA HIS A 180 18.19 21.98 -21.62
C HIS A 180 18.62 22.68 -22.93
N PRO A 181 19.02 23.97 -22.88
CA PRO A 181 19.20 24.77 -24.09
C PRO A 181 20.36 24.30 -24.99
N GLN A 182 21.45 23.75 -24.42
CA GLN A 182 22.61 23.33 -25.19
C GLN A 182 22.60 21.84 -25.58
N SER A 183 22.24 20.96 -24.64
CA SER A 183 22.23 19.51 -24.88
C SER A 183 20.93 19.03 -25.52
N HIS A 184 19.91 19.88 -25.55
CA HIS A 184 18.54 19.56 -25.95
C HIS A 184 17.90 18.40 -25.16
N ARG A 185 18.52 18.00 -24.03
CA ARG A 185 17.99 16.96 -23.15
C ARG A 185 16.63 17.41 -22.62
N LYS A 186 15.61 16.64 -22.95
CA LYS A 186 14.26 16.80 -22.42
C LYS A 186 14.13 16.06 -21.09
N ALA A 187 13.34 16.62 -20.19
CA ALA A 187 12.92 15.96 -18.97
C ALA A 187 11.50 16.37 -18.59
N LEU A 188 10.77 15.45 -17.96
CA LEU A 188 9.51 15.75 -17.28
C LEU A 188 9.81 15.91 -15.78
N LEU A 189 9.51 17.08 -15.22
CA LEU A 189 9.60 17.31 -13.79
C LEU A 189 8.23 17.22 -13.14
N LEU A 190 8.16 16.57 -11.98
CA LEU A 190 6.98 16.48 -11.13
C LEU A 190 7.35 16.87 -9.71
N GLN A 191 6.60 17.77 -9.06
CA GLN A 191 6.62 17.90 -7.59
C GLN A 191 5.33 17.31 -7.04
N ALA A 192 5.46 16.34 -6.15
CA ALA A 192 4.33 15.57 -5.64
C ALA A 192 4.66 14.96 -4.27
N ASP A 193 3.67 14.30 -3.69
CA ASP A 193 3.87 13.40 -2.55
C ASP A 193 4.73 12.18 -2.94
N MET A 194 4.97 11.29 -1.99
CA MET A 194 5.46 9.94 -2.31
C MET A 194 4.62 8.90 -1.60
N ASP A 195 3.70 8.31 -2.36
CA ASP A 195 3.07 7.05 -2.03
C ASP A 195 3.98 5.86 -2.32
N VAL A 196 3.64 4.71 -1.74
CA VAL A 196 4.44 3.50 -1.80
C VAL A 196 3.84 2.53 -2.81
N ASP A 197 4.64 2.14 -3.78
CA ASP A 197 4.41 0.95 -4.58
C ASP A 197 5.25 -0.22 -4.04
N SER A 198 4.57 -1.32 -3.73
CA SER A 198 5.19 -2.55 -3.25
C SER A 198 5.11 -3.69 -4.26
N ASP A 199 4.58 -3.42 -5.45
CA ASP A 199 4.23 -4.41 -6.46
C ASP A 199 5.45 -5.07 -7.09
N GLY A 200 5.15 -6.10 -7.86
CA GLY A 200 6.09 -6.82 -8.67
C GLY A 200 6.75 -8.01 -7.99
N SER A 201 7.30 -8.88 -8.83
CA SER A 201 7.90 -10.14 -8.41
C SER A 201 8.87 -10.68 -9.47
N ASP A 202 9.93 -11.34 -9.02
CA ASP A 202 10.89 -11.97 -9.91
C ASP A 202 11.22 -13.37 -9.40
N GLY A 203 10.68 -14.41 -10.05
CA GLY A 203 10.95 -15.79 -9.67
C GLY A 203 12.40 -16.23 -9.92
N ASP A 204 13.16 -15.52 -10.75
CA ASP A 204 14.57 -15.82 -11.02
C ASP A 204 15.48 -15.28 -9.90
N ARG A 205 15.16 -14.10 -9.35
CA ARG A 205 15.95 -13.46 -8.27
C ARG A 205 15.42 -13.76 -6.86
N MET A 206 14.11 -13.91 -6.72
CA MET A 206 13.40 -14.10 -5.45
C MET A 206 12.36 -15.21 -5.60
N PRO A 207 12.77 -16.49 -5.50
CA PRO A 207 11.87 -17.64 -5.68
C PRO A 207 10.85 -17.78 -4.55
N VAL A 208 11.05 -17.10 -3.43
CA VAL A 208 10.13 -17.06 -2.28
C VAL A 208 9.50 -15.68 -2.19
N GLY A 209 8.17 -15.64 -2.15
CA GLY A 209 7.42 -14.39 -1.98
C GLY A 209 7.57 -13.83 -0.56
N THR A 210 7.75 -12.52 -0.46
CA THR A 210 7.61 -11.78 0.80
C THR A 210 6.14 -11.39 0.92
N GLY A 211 5.44 -11.91 1.94
CA GLY A 211 3.98 -11.85 2.06
C GLY A 211 3.29 -10.63 1.42
N ALA A 212 2.27 -10.88 0.60
CA ALA A 212 1.62 -9.86 -0.23
C ALA A 212 0.65 -8.96 0.58
N PRO A 213 0.85 -7.64 0.60
CA PRO A 213 -0.17 -6.69 1.02
C PRO A 213 -1.51 -6.90 0.29
N ILE A 214 -2.61 -6.43 0.88
CA ILE A 214 -3.97 -6.53 0.33
C ILE A 214 -4.07 -6.01 -1.12
N ASN A 215 -3.41 -4.89 -1.42
CA ASN A 215 -3.48 -4.23 -2.73
C ASN A 215 -2.32 -4.63 -3.67
N PHE A 216 -1.51 -5.61 -3.27
CA PHE A 216 -0.32 -6.01 -4.02
C PHE A 216 -0.67 -6.67 -5.35
N LYS A 217 0.04 -6.27 -6.39
CA LYS A 217 0.07 -6.98 -7.67
C LYS A 217 1.44 -7.60 -7.89
N PRO A 218 1.52 -8.86 -8.32
CA PRO A 218 2.81 -9.51 -8.56
C PRO A 218 3.50 -9.03 -9.86
N PHE A 219 2.97 -8.03 -10.55
CA PHE A 219 3.50 -7.54 -11.82
C PHE A 219 3.59 -6.02 -11.83
N THR A 220 4.70 -5.51 -12.34
CA THR A 220 4.87 -4.12 -12.76
C THR A 220 4.75 -3.99 -14.27
N SER A 221 4.60 -2.78 -14.78
CA SER A 221 4.63 -2.52 -16.22
C SER A 221 6.00 -2.83 -16.84
N TYR A 222 7.09 -2.56 -16.11
CA TYR A 222 8.43 -2.97 -16.51
C TYR A 222 8.61 -4.48 -16.29
N LYS A 223 8.85 -5.22 -17.38
CA LYS A 223 8.94 -6.69 -17.37
C LYS A 223 9.89 -7.23 -18.43
N TRP A 224 10.50 -8.38 -18.15
CA TRP A 224 11.42 -9.05 -19.06
C TRP A 224 11.20 -10.56 -19.08
N PRO A 225 11.57 -11.29 -20.15
CA PRO A 225 11.42 -12.74 -20.22
C PRO A 225 12.19 -13.43 -19.08
N LYS A 226 11.59 -14.47 -18.51
CA LYS A 226 12.25 -15.29 -17.48
C LYS A 226 13.49 -15.97 -18.04
N LYS A 227 14.51 -16.11 -17.19
CA LYS A 227 15.77 -16.79 -17.49
C LYS A 227 15.79 -18.22 -16.97
N THR A 228 15.02 -18.53 -15.93
CA THR A 228 14.99 -19.86 -15.30
C THR A 228 13.62 -20.53 -15.43
N PRO A 229 13.55 -21.88 -15.32
CA PRO A 229 12.28 -22.59 -15.25
C PRO A 229 11.58 -22.47 -13.89
N GLY A 230 12.20 -21.84 -12.89
CA GLY A 230 11.62 -21.68 -11.55
C GLY A 230 10.29 -20.93 -11.62
N PRO A 231 9.22 -21.37 -10.93
CA PRO A 231 7.94 -20.68 -10.98
C PRO A 231 8.01 -19.31 -10.29
N ASN A 232 7.15 -18.39 -10.70
CA ASN A 232 6.96 -17.15 -9.94
C ASN A 232 6.30 -17.48 -8.58
N PRO A 233 6.75 -16.89 -7.46
CA PRO A 233 6.21 -17.22 -6.12
C PRO A 233 4.69 -16.99 -5.98
N TYR A 234 4.11 -16.09 -6.78
CA TYR A 234 2.68 -15.77 -6.73
C TYR A 234 1.85 -16.52 -7.79
N LEU A 235 2.48 -17.38 -8.60
CA LEU A 235 1.81 -18.11 -9.67
C LEU A 235 0.77 -19.09 -9.10
N ALA A 236 1.17 -19.94 -8.15
CA ALA A 236 0.29 -20.99 -7.61
C ALA A 236 -0.99 -20.43 -6.98
N ALA A 237 -0.87 -19.35 -6.20
CA ALA A 237 -2.03 -18.68 -5.61
C ALA A 237 -2.95 -18.06 -6.69
N THR A 238 -2.38 -17.55 -7.77
CA THR A 238 -3.14 -16.96 -8.88
C THR A 238 -3.84 -18.02 -9.72
N GLU A 239 -3.20 -19.16 -9.99
CA GLU A 239 -3.82 -20.32 -10.63
C GLU A 239 -4.99 -20.87 -9.81
N GLU A 240 -4.83 -20.93 -8.49
CA GLU A 240 -5.91 -21.35 -7.59
C GLU A 240 -7.08 -20.35 -7.60
N ARG A 241 -6.81 -19.03 -7.63
CA ARG A 241 -7.85 -18.00 -7.79
C ARG A 241 -8.60 -18.17 -9.11
N LEU A 242 -7.88 -18.41 -10.21
CA LEU A 242 -8.48 -18.68 -11.52
C LEU A 242 -9.38 -19.92 -11.47
N ARG A 243 -8.87 -21.04 -10.91
CA ARG A 243 -9.62 -22.29 -10.79
C ARG A 243 -10.92 -22.09 -10.00
N ARG A 244 -10.87 -21.37 -8.88
CA ARG A 244 -12.07 -21.05 -8.09
C ARG A 244 -13.07 -20.22 -8.88
N ALA A 245 -12.60 -19.18 -9.58
CA ALA A 245 -13.47 -18.33 -10.40
C ALA A 245 -14.15 -19.12 -11.53
N GLU A 246 -13.43 -20.04 -12.18
CA GLU A 246 -13.98 -20.90 -13.23
C GLU A 246 -15.01 -21.91 -12.69
N LEU A 247 -14.74 -22.50 -11.52
CA LEU A 247 -15.69 -23.37 -10.85
C LEU A 247 -16.96 -22.62 -10.42
N GLU A 248 -16.80 -21.42 -9.85
CA GLU A 248 -17.92 -20.56 -9.46
C GLU A 248 -18.78 -20.18 -10.68
N ALA A 249 -18.14 -19.83 -11.80
CA ALA A 249 -18.85 -19.49 -13.04
C ALA A 249 -19.64 -20.68 -13.64
N ALA A 250 -19.25 -21.91 -13.32
CA ALA A 250 -19.94 -23.13 -13.75
C ALA A 250 -21.13 -23.52 -12.86
N LEU A 251 -21.32 -22.87 -11.70
CA LEU A 251 -22.45 -23.15 -10.82
C LEU A 251 -23.77 -22.74 -11.47
N LYS A 252 -24.77 -23.64 -11.40
CA LYS A 252 -26.12 -23.36 -11.91
C LYS A 252 -26.89 -22.34 -11.06
N THR A 253 -26.47 -22.13 -9.82
CA THR A 253 -27.13 -21.29 -8.79
C THR A 253 -26.55 -19.87 -8.70
N ILE A 254 -25.69 -19.46 -9.63
CA ILE A 254 -25.02 -18.15 -9.60
C ILE A 254 -25.98 -17.00 -9.96
N THR A 255 -25.83 -15.86 -9.29
CA THR A 255 -26.60 -14.65 -9.63
C THR A 255 -26.16 -14.05 -10.98
N PRO A 256 -27.06 -13.39 -11.73
CA PRO A 256 -26.71 -12.76 -13.01
C PRO A 256 -25.58 -11.72 -12.89
N GLU A 257 -25.56 -10.95 -11.82
CA GLU A 257 -24.56 -9.92 -11.52
C GLU A 257 -23.19 -10.56 -11.30
N ARG A 258 -23.13 -11.58 -10.45
CA ARG A 258 -21.88 -12.29 -10.16
C ARG A 258 -21.35 -13.03 -11.38
N LYS A 259 -22.26 -13.60 -12.18
CA LYS A 259 -21.89 -14.21 -13.47
C LYS A 259 -21.28 -13.19 -14.43
N ARG A 260 -21.77 -11.95 -14.45
CA ARG A 260 -21.18 -10.86 -15.25
C ARG A 260 -19.80 -10.47 -14.74
N GLU A 261 -19.61 -10.36 -13.43
CA GLU A 261 -18.29 -10.10 -12.83
C GLU A 261 -17.27 -11.17 -13.20
N LEU A 262 -17.61 -12.45 -13.04
CA LEU A 262 -16.72 -13.57 -13.37
C LEU A 262 -16.39 -13.64 -14.86
N ARG A 263 -17.33 -13.29 -15.75
CA ARG A 263 -17.05 -13.18 -17.20
C ARG A 263 -15.96 -12.16 -17.51
N ASN A 264 -15.83 -11.10 -16.71
CA ASN A 264 -14.79 -10.10 -16.87
C ASN A 264 -13.49 -10.50 -16.14
N ALA A 265 -13.60 -11.12 -14.96
CA ALA A 265 -12.46 -11.48 -14.13
C ALA A 265 -11.66 -12.69 -14.66
N ILE A 266 -12.33 -13.72 -15.19
CA ILE A 266 -11.65 -14.95 -15.66
C ILE A 266 -10.64 -14.66 -16.78
N PRO A 267 -10.96 -13.90 -17.85
CA PRO A 267 -9.98 -13.54 -18.86
C PRO A 267 -8.77 -12.77 -18.30
N GLN A 268 -9.00 -11.86 -17.33
CA GLN A 268 -7.93 -11.12 -16.67
C GLN A 268 -7.01 -12.06 -15.89
N LEU A 269 -7.59 -12.95 -15.07
CA LEU A 269 -6.82 -13.95 -14.31
C LEU A 269 -6.04 -14.90 -15.22
N ARG A 270 -6.60 -15.32 -16.37
CA ARG A 270 -5.87 -16.12 -17.37
C ARG A 270 -4.68 -15.36 -17.95
N ALA A 271 -4.86 -14.07 -18.26
CA ALA A 271 -3.78 -13.22 -18.75
C ALA A 271 -2.69 -13.02 -17.69
N GLU A 272 -3.07 -12.84 -16.42
CA GLU A 272 -2.13 -12.76 -15.29
C GLU A 272 -1.32 -14.05 -15.14
N VAL A 273 -1.97 -15.21 -15.11
CA VAL A 273 -1.29 -16.53 -15.06
C VAL A 273 -0.32 -16.67 -16.24
N GLY A 274 -0.76 -16.36 -17.46
CA GLY A 274 0.09 -16.42 -18.65
C GLY A 274 1.29 -15.47 -18.57
N THR A 275 1.10 -14.31 -17.94
CA THR A 275 2.14 -13.29 -17.74
C THR A 275 3.16 -13.73 -16.69
N LEU A 276 2.73 -14.22 -15.53
CA LEU A 276 3.60 -14.73 -14.46
C LEU A 276 4.40 -15.98 -14.87
N LYS A 277 3.89 -16.76 -15.83
CA LYS A 277 4.63 -17.90 -16.42
C LYS A 277 5.78 -17.47 -17.32
N LYS A 278 5.68 -16.32 -17.99
CA LYS A 278 6.58 -15.91 -19.07
C LYS A 278 7.58 -14.82 -18.67
N PHE A 279 7.21 -13.97 -17.72
CA PHE A 279 7.95 -12.76 -17.40
C PHE A 279 8.35 -12.67 -15.93
N SER A 280 9.43 -11.93 -15.70
CA SER A 280 9.86 -11.39 -14.42
C SER A 280 9.63 -9.87 -14.40
N PHE A 281 9.52 -9.31 -13.20
CA PHE A 281 9.15 -7.92 -12.95
C PHE A 281 10.13 -7.28 -11.98
N LEU A 282 10.06 -5.96 -11.86
CA LEU A 282 10.72 -5.27 -10.74
C LEU A 282 10.11 -5.76 -9.42
N ILE A 283 10.83 -5.60 -8.32
CA ILE A 283 10.36 -5.93 -6.98
C ILE A 283 10.39 -4.66 -6.13
N GLY A 284 9.21 -4.19 -5.68
CA GLY A 284 9.08 -2.95 -4.90
C GLY A 284 10.00 -2.84 -3.70
N THR A 285 10.34 -3.95 -3.02
CA THR A 285 11.25 -3.93 -1.86
C THR A 285 12.73 -3.83 -2.21
N THR A 286 13.14 -4.15 -3.44
CA THR A 286 14.56 -4.27 -3.81
C THR A 286 14.98 -3.32 -4.90
N ASP A 287 14.10 -3.05 -5.87
CA ASP A 287 14.44 -2.33 -7.09
C ASP A 287 13.97 -0.87 -6.98
N PRO A 288 14.85 0.11 -7.21
CA PRO A 288 14.50 1.51 -7.15
C PRO A 288 13.78 1.96 -8.42
N TYR A 289 12.48 2.16 -8.32
CA TYR A 289 11.67 2.66 -9.42
C TYR A 289 10.60 3.66 -8.97
N ILE A 290 10.07 4.40 -9.93
CA ILE A 290 8.95 5.33 -9.77
C ILE A 290 7.74 4.87 -10.58
N VAL A 291 6.57 5.37 -10.20
CA VAL A 291 5.31 5.13 -10.89
C VAL A 291 4.82 6.44 -11.49
N ILE A 292 4.42 6.40 -12.75
CA ILE A 292 3.84 7.56 -13.45
C ILE A 292 2.37 7.30 -13.79
N PRO A 293 1.50 8.32 -13.79
CA PRO A 293 0.11 8.15 -14.19
C PRO A 293 0.01 7.65 -15.63
N GLY A 294 -0.92 6.73 -15.92
CA GLY A 294 -1.10 6.20 -17.28
C GLY A 294 -1.44 7.24 -18.35
N ALA A 295 -2.02 8.38 -17.96
CA ALA A 295 -2.24 9.51 -18.86
C ALA A 295 -0.92 10.09 -19.38
N PHE A 296 0.14 10.05 -18.56
CA PHE A 296 1.41 10.70 -18.84
C PHE A 296 2.25 9.90 -19.84
N THR A 297 1.88 8.65 -20.12
CA THR A 297 2.59 7.81 -21.10
C THR A 297 2.12 8.03 -22.53
N ARG A 298 1.13 8.90 -22.76
CA ARG A 298 0.52 9.13 -24.08
C ARG A 298 1.25 10.25 -24.82
N GLY A 299 1.60 9.98 -26.08
CA GLY A 299 2.31 10.93 -26.94
C GLY A 299 3.72 10.49 -27.30
N HIS A 300 4.34 11.26 -28.19
CA HIS A 300 5.67 11.00 -28.75
C HIS A 300 6.78 11.23 -27.72
N ASP A 301 6.77 12.38 -27.06
CA ASP A 301 7.80 12.79 -26.08
C ASP A 301 7.42 12.42 -24.62
N ALA A 302 6.39 11.59 -24.46
CA ALA A 302 5.92 11.16 -23.16
C ALA A 302 6.91 10.18 -22.50
N PRO A 303 7.09 10.25 -21.17
CA PRO A 303 7.82 9.21 -20.45
C PRO A 303 7.23 7.83 -20.72
N LYS A 304 8.11 6.83 -20.82
CA LYS A 304 7.76 5.43 -21.05
C LYS A 304 8.33 4.57 -19.94
N THR A 305 7.73 3.39 -19.78
CA THR A 305 8.30 2.33 -18.94
C THR A 305 9.75 2.05 -19.34
N GLY A 306 10.63 2.03 -18.35
CA GLY A 306 12.07 1.82 -18.50
C GLY A 306 12.90 3.07 -18.69
N ASP A 307 12.29 4.25 -18.90
CA ASP A 307 13.02 5.51 -18.92
C ASP A 307 13.71 5.74 -17.58
N TYR A 308 14.92 6.29 -17.62
CA TYR A 308 15.67 6.64 -16.43
C TYR A 308 15.07 7.88 -15.77
N ALA A 309 15.12 7.91 -14.44
CA ALA A 309 14.64 9.00 -13.63
C ALA A 309 15.58 9.24 -12.44
N VAL A 310 15.44 10.41 -11.82
CA VAL A 310 15.97 10.66 -10.48
C VAL A 310 14.87 11.20 -9.58
N VAL A 311 14.91 10.81 -8.31
CA VAL A 311 14.04 11.31 -7.25
C VAL A 311 14.88 12.17 -6.32
N VAL A 312 14.45 13.40 -6.07
CA VAL A 312 15.14 14.35 -5.20
C VAL A 312 14.29 14.57 -3.95
N PHE A 313 14.90 14.32 -2.79
CA PHE A 313 14.28 14.60 -1.50
C PHE A 313 15.36 15.00 -0.47
N GLY A 314 15.12 16.08 0.25
CA GLY A 314 16.11 16.66 1.17
C GLY A 314 17.39 17.04 0.44
N ASP A 315 18.51 16.46 0.86
CA ASP A 315 19.85 16.68 0.29
C ASP A 315 20.32 15.54 -0.63
N ALA A 316 19.43 14.60 -0.98
CA ALA A 316 19.79 13.39 -1.72
C ALA A 316 19.10 13.31 -3.08
N ILE A 317 19.78 12.65 -4.03
CA ILE A 317 19.31 12.36 -5.38
C ILE A 317 19.38 10.84 -5.58
N TYR A 318 18.23 10.21 -5.78
CA TYR A 318 18.07 8.76 -5.89
C TYR A 318 17.88 8.36 -7.35
N PRO A 319 18.82 7.60 -7.95
CA PRO A 319 18.63 7.02 -9.28
C PRO A 319 17.45 6.05 -9.29
N ALA A 320 16.61 6.11 -10.31
CA ALA A 320 15.45 5.23 -10.47
C ALA A 320 15.15 4.99 -11.96
N ILE A 321 14.24 4.06 -12.21
CA ILE A 321 13.62 3.88 -13.52
C ILE A 321 12.10 4.08 -13.42
N VAL A 322 11.45 4.41 -14.54
CA VAL A 322 10.00 4.32 -14.64
C VAL A 322 9.62 2.84 -14.66
N GLY A 323 9.22 2.32 -13.50
CA GLY A 323 9.01 0.90 -13.28
C GLY A 323 7.57 0.46 -13.46
N ASP A 324 6.62 1.32 -13.07
CA ASP A 324 5.21 1.02 -13.21
C ASP A 324 4.38 2.20 -13.72
N ILE A 325 3.20 1.87 -14.22
CA ILE A 325 2.21 2.82 -14.72
C ILE A 325 0.98 2.73 -13.84
N GLY A 326 0.76 3.79 -13.07
CA GLY A 326 -0.30 3.91 -12.08
C GLY A 326 -1.63 4.41 -12.67
N PRO A 327 -2.65 4.57 -11.81
CA PRO A 327 -3.93 5.13 -12.23
C PRO A 327 -3.78 6.61 -12.64
N ASN A 328 -4.74 7.11 -13.42
CA ASN A 328 -4.63 8.44 -14.05
C ASN A 328 -4.90 9.60 -13.08
N ASP A 329 -5.35 9.32 -11.87
CA ASP A 329 -5.77 10.28 -10.86
C ASP A 329 -4.81 10.37 -9.68
N LYS A 330 -3.65 9.72 -9.74
CA LYS A 330 -2.67 9.68 -8.65
C LYS A 330 -1.29 10.05 -9.15
N ALA A 331 -0.60 10.92 -8.42
CA ALA A 331 0.77 11.34 -8.73
C ALA A 331 1.68 11.15 -7.51
N GLY A 332 2.98 10.96 -7.77
CA GLY A 332 3.98 10.83 -6.71
C GLY A 332 3.95 9.47 -6.03
N GLU A 333 4.43 8.44 -6.73
CA GLU A 333 4.54 7.09 -6.17
C GLU A 333 5.90 6.48 -6.54
N ALA A 334 6.49 5.75 -5.60
CA ALA A 334 7.79 5.12 -5.77
C ALA A 334 7.84 3.77 -5.06
N SER A 335 8.76 2.92 -5.54
CA SER A 335 9.08 1.63 -4.92
C SER A 335 9.29 1.75 -3.41
N LEU A 336 8.85 0.72 -2.68
CA LEU A 336 9.10 0.58 -1.24
C LEU A 336 10.60 0.67 -0.90
N ARG A 337 11.49 0.33 -1.84
CA ARG A 337 12.93 0.52 -1.74
C ARG A 337 13.30 1.99 -1.54
N ILE A 338 12.85 2.87 -2.42
CA ILE A 338 13.09 4.32 -2.31
C ILE A 338 12.40 4.88 -1.06
N ALA A 339 11.16 4.46 -0.80
CA ALA A 339 10.43 4.91 0.37
C ALA A 339 11.13 4.58 1.68
N LYS A 340 11.73 3.38 1.81
CA LYS A 340 12.48 2.97 2.99
C LYS A 340 13.82 3.70 3.15
N GLU A 341 14.45 4.05 2.03
CA GLU A 341 15.68 4.86 2.07
C GLU A 341 15.39 6.27 2.58
N ILE A 342 14.27 6.88 2.16
CA ILE A 342 13.84 8.20 2.64
C ILE A 342 13.33 8.14 4.08
N ASN A 343 12.56 7.11 4.42
CA ASN A 343 12.00 6.92 5.75
C ASN A 343 11.95 5.42 6.08
N ALA A 344 12.79 4.98 7.01
CA ALA A 344 12.90 3.57 7.40
C ALA A 344 11.60 2.97 7.95
N GLN A 345 10.64 3.79 8.41
CA GLN A 345 9.32 3.35 8.89
C GLN A 345 8.32 3.11 7.74
N SER A 346 8.72 3.35 6.49
CA SER A 346 7.84 3.15 5.34
C SER A 346 7.44 1.69 5.19
N THR A 347 6.16 1.49 4.93
CA THR A 347 5.54 0.20 4.62
C THR A 347 4.61 0.40 3.43
N PRO A 348 4.05 -0.67 2.83
CA PRO A 348 3.00 -0.53 1.82
C PRO A 348 1.79 0.31 2.25
N TYR A 349 1.63 0.56 3.56
CA TYR A 349 0.54 1.35 4.14
C TYR A 349 1.00 2.59 4.91
N ASN A 350 2.30 2.83 4.98
CA ASN A 350 2.88 3.98 5.66
C ASN A 350 3.81 4.72 4.69
N ARG A 351 3.34 5.87 4.21
CA ARG A 351 4.02 6.66 3.19
C ARG A 351 5.22 7.42 3.77
N PRO A 352 6.32 7.60 3.01
CA PRO A 352 7.49 8.35 3.45
C PRO A 352 7.27 9.87 3.50
N VAL A 353 6.50 10.43 2.56
CA VAL A 353 6.34 11.88 2.37
C VAL A 353 4.89 12.22 2.01
N SER A 354 4.31 13.23 2.67
CA SER A 354 2.90 13.63 2.56
C SER A 354 2.69 15.14 2.41
N ASP A 355 3.75 15.89 2.10
CA ASP A 355 3.78 17.35 2.04
C ASP A 355 4.34 17.90 0.72
N LEU A 356 4.24 17.13 -0.37
CA LEU A 356 4.58 17.49 -1.75
C LEU A 356 6.07 17.77 -2.02
N LYS A 357 6.95 17.44 -1.07
CA LYS A 357 8.38 17.82 -1.10
C LYS A 357 9.26 16.96 -2.00
N VAL A 358 8.69 15.99 -2.70
CA VAL A 358 9.45 15.09 -3.57
C VAL A 358 9.44 15.64 -4.99
N THR A 359 10.63 15.79 -5.57
CA THR A 359 10.79 16.13 -6.98
C THR A 359 11.19 14.89 -7.76
N TYR A 360 10.42 14.53 -8.76
CA TYR A 360 10.73 13.48 -9.71
C TYR A 360 11.18 14.13 -11.02
N LEU A 361 12.30 13.68 -11.57
CA LEU A 361 12.80 14.13 -12.86
C LEU A 361 12.99 12.93 -13.78
N VAL A 362 12.15 12.84 -14.81
CA VAL A 362 12.10 11.71 -15.73
C VAL A 362 12.72 12.10 -17.07
N PHE A 363 13.72 11.35 -17.52
CA PHE A 363 14.40 11.58 -18.78
C PHE A 363 13.73 10.74 -19.88
N ALA A 364 12.72 11.31 -20.54
CA ALA A 364 11.94 10.59 -21.55
C ALA A 364 12.78 10.08 -22.72
N GLY A 365 12.48 8.88 -23.21
CA GLY A 365 13.15 8.26 -24.37
C GLY A 365 14.57 7.78 -24.07
N THR A 366 14.84 7.35 -22.83
CA THR A 366 16.15 6.85 -22.39
C THR A 366 16.16 5.36 -22.03
N ALA A 367 15.00 4.70 -22.10
CA ALA A 367 14.85 3.28 -21.84
C ALA A 367 15.79 2.42 -22.68
N ASP A 368 16.53 1.53 -22.02
CA ASP A 368 17.34 0.52 -22.71
C ASP A 368 16.47 -0.68 -23.10
N THR A 369 16.65 -1.20 -24.31
CA THR A 369 15.98 -2.43 -24.76
C THR A 369 17.02 -3.46 -25.21
N PRO A 370 16.78 -4.77 -25.01
CA PRO A 370 15.65 -5.36 -24.29
C PRO A 370 15.71 -5.10 -22.78
N PHE A 371 14.55 -5.13 -22.11
CA PHE A 371 14.46 -5.02 -20.66
C PHE A 371 15.09 -6.22 -19.96
N GLY A 372 15.57 -6.00 -18.74
CA GLY A 372 16.22 -7.00 -17.91
C GLY A 372 16.21 -6.61 -16.44
N PRO A 373 16.73 -7.48 -15.54
CA PRO A 373 16.86 -7.13 -14.13
C PRO A 373 17.72 -5.88 -13.97
N PRO A 374 17.37 -4.94 -13.07
CA PRO A 374 18.16 -3.75 -12.84
C PRO A 374 19.60 -4.07 -12.46
N ASP A 375 20.54 -3.44 -13.16
CA ASP A 375 21.94 -3.36 -12.78
C ASP A 375 22.12 -2.00 -12.11
N PHE A 376 22.45 -2.00 -10.80
CA PHE A 376 22.49 -0.78 -10.00
C PHE A 376 23.68 0.12 -10.33
N GLU A 377 24.82 -0.44 -10.74
CA GLU A 377 25.97 0.34 -11.21
C GLU A 377 25.65 1.01 -12.54
N LYS A 378 25.05 0.24 -13.46
CA LYS A 378 24.58 0.79 -14.74
C LYS A 378 23.51 1.87 -14.52
N LEU A 379 22.57 1.64 -13.61
CA LEU A 379 21.52 2.60 -13.27
C LEU A 379 22.12 3.92 -12.79
N GLN A 380 23.04 3.86 -11.81
CA GLN A 380 23.69 5.06 -11.28
C GLN A 380 24.46 5.78 -12.39
N ALA A 381 25.28 5.06 -13.18
CA ALA A 381 26.07 5.65 -14.26
C ALA A 381 25.19 6.31 -15.35
N ARG A 382 24.06 5.69 -15.70
CA ARG A 382 23.11 6.23 -16.69
C ARG A 382 22.40 7.47 -16.16
N CYS A 383 21.90 7.45 -14.93
CA CYS A 383 21.30 8.62 -14.32
C CYS A 383 22.30 9.76 -14.15
N GLN A 384 23.55 9.47 -13.73
CA GLN A 384 24.62 10.47 -13.60
C GLN A 384 24.87 11.15 -14.94
N LYS A 385 25.05 10.38 -16.02
CA LYS A 385 25.24 10.94 -17.36
C LYS A 385 24.10 11.87 -17.77
N LEU A 386 22.85 11.49 -17.53
CA LEU A 386 21.68 12.29 -17.88
C LEU A 386 21.57 13.57 -17.05
N VAL A 387 21.97 13.51 -15.77
CA VAL A 387 22.08 14.67 -14.90
C VAL A 387 23.20 15.61 -15.36
N ASP A 388 24.34 15.08 -15.78
CA ASP A 388 25.46 15.87 -16.32
C ASP A 388 25.06 16.61 -17.61
N GLU A 389 24.25 15.98 -18.47
CA GLU A 389 23.70 16.59 -19.68
C GLU A 389 22.79 17.81 -19.40
N ILE A 390 22.29 17.98 -18.17
CA ILE A 390 21.43 19.10 -17.75
C ILE A 390 22.11 20.04 -16.76
N GLY A 391 23.44 20.03 -16.69
CA GLY A 391 24.23 20.93 -15.83
C GLY A 391 24.80 20.30 -14.57
N GLY A 392 24.65 18.98 -14.40
CA GLY A 392 25.26 18.21 -13.31
C GLY A 392 24.54 18.32 -11.97
N ALA A 393 24.96 17.47 -11.04
CA ALA A 393 24.56 17.52 -9.64
C ALA A 393 25.72 17.98 -8.76
N THR A 394 25.42 18.71 -7.68
CA THR A 394 26.44 19.15 -6.71
C THR A 394 26.77 18.10 -5.66
N VAL A 395 26.02 17.01 -5.62
CA VAL A 395 26.20 15.87 -4.72
C VAL A 395 26.24 14.58 -5.55
N PRO A 396 26.96 13.55 -5.09
CA PRO A 396 26.90 12.25 -5.76
C PRO A 396 25.48 11.68 -5.70
N LEU A 397 25.05 11.08 -6.80
CA LEU A 397 23.82 10.30 -6.84
C LEU A 397 23.94 9.10 -5.90
N HIS A 398 22.85 8.77 -5.20
CA HIS A 398 22.77 7.66 -4.25
C HIS A 398 23.20 6.34 -4.91
N HIS A 399 23.98 5.54 -4.17
CA HIS A 399 24.47 4.25 -4.61
C HIS A 399 23.62 3.12 -4.02
N TRP A 400 22.95 2.37 -4.89
CA TRP A 400 22.08 1.28 -4.47
C TRP A 400 22.86 -0.02 -4.26
N VAL A 401 22.82 -0.54 -3.03
CA VAL A 401 23.37 -1.86 -2.71
C VAL A 401 22.39 -2.97 -3.09
N ASN A 402 22.89 -4.05 -3.69
CA ASN A 402 22.11 -5.26 -3.91
C ASN A 402 21.82 -5.98 -2.58
N ILE A 403 20.54 -6.05 -2.22
CA ILE A 403 20.06 -6.68 -0.99
C ILE A 403 19.40 -8.04 -1.22
N ILE A 404 19.40 -8.54 -2.45
CA ILE A 404 18.86 -9.86 -2.76
C ILE A 404 19.87 -10.91 -2.30
N PRO A 405 19.47 -11.88 -1.44
CA PRO A 405 20.37 -12.94 -1.00
C PRO A 405 20.90 -13.73 -2.20
N PRO A 406 22.19 -14.15 -2.18
CA PRO A 406 22.70 -15.02 -3.23
C PRO A 406 21.89 -16.33 -3.27
N PRO A 407 21.65 -16.91 -4.45
CA PRO A 407 20.97 -18.19 -4.55
C PRO A 407 21.72 -19.23 -3.71
N PRO A 408 21.00 -20.18 -3.04
CA PRO A 408 21.65 -21.20 -2.25
C PRO A 408 22.62 -21.98 -3.15
N THR A 409 23.90 -22.03 -2.74
CA THR A 409 24.91 -22.83 -3.44
C THR A 409 24.43 -24.28 -3.50
N PRO A 410 24.46 -24.96 -4.66
CA PRO A 410 24.05 -26.35 -4.72
C PRO A 410 24.96 -27.15 -3.79
N THR A 411 24.37 -27.80 -2.79
CA THR A 411 25.05 -28.82 -1.99
C THR A 411 25.66 -29.82 -2.96
N PRO A 412 26.97 -30.11 -2.91
CA PRO A 412 27.56 -31.08 -3.81
C PRO A 412 26.86 -32.42 -3.61
N THR A 413 26.19 -32.90 -4.66
CA THR A 413 25.66 -34.26 -4.72
C THR A 413 26.84 -35.20 -4.43
N PRO A 414 26.74 -36.10 -3.44
CA PRO A 414 27.81 -37.06 -3.20
C PRO A 414 28.00 -37.88 -4.48
N THR A 415 29.19 -37.76 -5.06
CA THR A 415 29.63 -38.61 -6.17
C THR A 415 29.50 -40.06 -5.73
N SER A 416 28.62 -40.81 -6.40
CA SER A 416 28.55 -42.26 -6.23
C SER A 416 29.92 -42.86 -6.56
N THR A 417 30.64 -43.30 -5.54
CA THR A 417 31.84 -44.12 -5.68
C THR A 417 31.45 -45.41 -6.41
N PRO A 418 32.19 -45.83 -7.44
CA PRO A 418 31.86 -47.05 -8.18
C PRO A 418 32.03 -48.28 -7.28
N THR A 419 31.00 -49.12 -7.26
CA THR A 419 31.00 -50.45 -6.67
C THR A 419 32.07 -51.31 -7.37
N PRO A 420 33.07 -51.87 -6.67
CA PRO A 420 33.95 -52.86 -7.28
C PRO A 420 33.21 -54.19 -7.42
N SER A 421 33.22 -54.75 -8.62
CA SER A 421 32.83 -56.12 -8.92
C SER A 421 33.60 -57.11 -8.06
N SER A 422 32.88 -58.06 -7.45
CA SER A 422 33.43 -59.23 -6.76
C SER A 422 34.09 -60.18 -7.76
N SER A 423 35.42 -60.22 -7.76
CA SER A 423 36.22 -61.31 -8.34
C SER A 423 36.43 -62.42 -7.31
N PHE A 424 36.47 -63.65 -7.83
CA PHE A 424 36.60 -64.90 -7.10
C PHE A 424 37.87 -64.98 -6.24
N SER A 425 37.71 -65.56 -5.05
CA SER A 425 38.79 -66.02 -4.16
C SER A 425 39.38 -67.36 -4.68
N PRO A 426 40.58 -67.78 -4.24
CA PRO A 426 40.63 -68.48 -2.95
C PRO A 426 41.83 -68.10 -2.08
N SER A 427 41.56 -67.86 -0.79
CA SER A 427 42.56 -67.93 0.28
C SER A 427 42.60 -69.34 0.88
N GLN A 428 43.81 -69.83 1.14
CA GLN A 428 44.08 -70.96 2.03
C GLN A 428 43.88 -70.52 3.49
N THR A 429 42.97 -71.22 4.17
CA THR A 429 43.13 -71.90 5.46
C THR A 429 43.95 -71.21 6.57
N SER A 430 43.28 -70.71 7.61
CA SER A 430 43.23 -71.33 8.96
C SER A 430 42.54 -70.43 10.02
N THR A 431 41.28 -70.78 10.32
CA THR A 431 40.68 -71.15 11.64
C THR A 431 41.28 -70.69 12.99
N PRO A 432 40.50 -70.66 14.10
CA PRO A 432 39.62 -69.54 14.51
C PRO A 432 39.72 -69.22 16.04
N SER A 433 38.72 -68.50 16.55
CA SER A 433 38.12 -68.53 17.92
C SER A 433 38.27 -67.28 18.81
N PRO A 434 37.29 -67.02 19.72
CA PRO A 434 36.47 -65.80 19.73
C PRO A 434 36.52 -65.08 21.11
N SER A 435 36.02 -63.85 21.29
CA SER A 435 34.62 -63.55 21.64
C SER A 435 34.46 -62.07 22.05
N PRO A 436 33.20 -61.57 22.18
CA PRO A 436 32.83 -60.17 21.94
C PRO A 436 32.24 -59.41 23.15
N GLY A 437 31.94 -58.13 22.92
CA GLY A 437 31.05 -57.27 23.73
C GLY A 437 31.75 -55.96 24.11
N THR A 438 31.24 -54.75 23.90
CA THR A 438 29.86 -54.26 23.79
C THR A 438 29.84 -52.84 23.18
N SER A 439 28.85 -52.58 22.34
CA SER A 439 27.99 -51.37 22.21
C SER A 439 28.11 -50.30 23.32
N THR A 440 27.81 -48.99 23.19
CA THR A 440 27.24 -48.09 22.16
C THR A 440 27.31 -46.66 22.74
N THR A 441 27.52 -45.65 21.88
CA THR A 441 26.99 -44.26 21.83
C THR A 441 26.76 -43.42 23.11
N PRO A 442 27.14 -42.13 23.10
CA PRO A 442 26.51 -41.09 23.92
C PRO A 442 25.68 -40.05 23.12
N SER A 443 24.66 -39.53 23.81
CA SER A 443 23.85 -38.30 23.63
C SER A 443 24.71 -37.00 23.58
N PRO A 444 24.22 -35.71 23.57
CA PRO A 444 22.87 -35.14 23.86
C PRO A 444 22.45 -33.86 23.04
N THR A 445 21.26 -33.31 23.36
CA THR A 445 20.76 -31.90 23.18
C THR A 445 21.21 -30.98 24.34
N PRO A 446 21.21 -29.60 24.28
CA PRO A 446 20.00 -28.74 24.50
C PRO A 446 20.03 -27.27 23.94
N SER A 447 18.95 -26.52 24.25
CA SER A 447 18.57 -25.13 23.87
C SER A 447 19.25 -23.95 24.62
N ALA A 448 19.20 -22.72 24.06
CA ALA A 448 19.26 -21.39 24.74
C ALA A 448 18.73 -20.28 23.77
N THR A 449 17.70 -19.47 24.08
CA THR A 449 17.59 -18.22 24.90
C THR A 449 18.31 -16.99 24.31
N PHE A 450 17.55 -15.97 23.88
CA PHE A 450 18.04 -14.63 23.49
C PHE A 450 17.38 -13.53 24.35
N ALA A 451 18.20 -12.60 24.83
CA ALA A 451 17.87 -11.53 25.76
C ALA A 451 17.69 -10.16 25.06
N PHE A 452 16.81 -9.32 25.60
CA PHE A 452 16.60 -7.91 25.22
C PHE A 452 17.31 -6.97 26.21
N PRO A 453 17.94 -5.87 25.77
CA PRO A 453 18.30 -4.76 26.66
C PRO A 453 17.24 -3.64 26.62
N ILE A 454 16.80 -3.23 27.82
CA ILE A 454 15.98 -2.04 28.10
C ILE A 454 16.93 -0.91 28.53
N GLN A 455 16.79 0.29 27.95
CA GLN A 455 17.42 1.51 28.45
C GLN A 455 16.51 2.23 29.46
N THR A 456 17.10 2.69 30.55
CA THR A 456 16.50 3.51 31.62
C THR A 456 16.78 5.01 31.36
N PRO A 457 15.89 5.94 31.75
CA PRO A 457 16.10 7.38 31.55
C PRO A 457 16.92 8.00 32.69
N SER A 458 17.86 8.87 32.33
CA SER A 458 18.63 9.70 33.25
C SER A 458 18.04 11.11 33.41
N VAL A 459 18.31 11.65 34.59
CA VAL A 459 17.71 12.80 35.28
C VAL A 459 18.06 14.17 34.67
N SER A 460 17.09 15.10 34.75
CA SER A 460 17.23 16.53 34.45
C SER A 460 18.11 17.28 35.46
N ALA A 461 18.96 18.18 34.97
CA ALA A 461 19.59 19.23 35.77
C ALA A 461 19.40 20.60 35.09
N THR A 462 18.69 21.49 35.78
CA THR A 462 18.56 22.92 35.51
C THR A 462 19.78 23.68 36.07
N PRO A 463 20.25 24.76 35.41
CA PRO A 463 20.98 25.82 36.07
C PRO A 463 20.08 27.04 36.27
N GLY A 464 20.03 27.51 37.51
CA GLY A 464 19.42 28.78 37.88
C GLY A 464 20.29 29.98 37.48
N SER A 465 19.63 31.07 37.14
CA SER A 465 20.21 32.41 37.09
C SER A 465 19.27 33.39 37.81
N SER A 466 19.79 34.01 38.86
CA SER A 466 19.35 35.28 39.44
C SER A 466 20.61 35.95 39.97
N PRO A 467 20.67 37.29 40.02
CA PRO A 467 19.89 38.04 41.01
C PRO A 467 18.66 38.76 40.46
#